data_AF-A0A519T686-F1
#
_entry.id   AF-A0A519T686-F1
#
_cell.length_a   1.000
_cell.length_b   1.000
_cell.length_c   1.000
_cell.angle_alpha   90.00
_cell.angle_beta   90.00
_cell.angle_gamma   90.00
#
_symmetry.space_group_name_H-M   'P 1'
#
loop_
_entity.id
_entity.type
_entity.pdbx_description
1 polymer ?
#
loop_
_entity_poly.entity_id
_entity_poly.type
_entity_poly.pdbx_seq_one_letter_code
_entity_poly.pdbx_strand_id
1 'polypeptide(L)'
;MKSSRFYVFVLSVLLLGGLTVASSCSKNDDSAPAGNVDKSKLTALIDSTTIVYNAAVEGNKPGNYAPGAKAALKTALDLANAVKNDASYNQYAVNVALANLRRAIAAFRSALIQEVSVANLVAQWKFSGNANDATPNGNNGVLKSGPIGPGTAPGDGGTLPTLVADRLGQAGQAYEFTNGAYIEVPYKAALNPQAMTISLWCKRFDNNSDNYLVSLNRWQSYKFQLQGAGKPYLTIATTSTIADKDADSGIVPVNVWTHVTASYVDGTTKFYINGALVKTYTDVSGPLKTAPQAVPLCIGQQLPKDTYNSTPTGGQAAGYFTYYGPAYFKGQIDEIRLYNRALTDAEVQSIYTIEK
;
A
#
# COMPACT_ATOMS: atom_id res chain seq x y z
N MET A 1 -12.82 -7.16 -13.11
CA MET A 1 -11.72 -6.15 -13.04
C MET A 1 -11.16 -5.68 -14.40
N LYS A 2 -11.75 -6.02 -15.56
CA LYS A 2 -11.31 -5.49 -16.86
C LYS A 2 -11.94 -4.15 -17.28
N SER A 3 -13.07 -3.73 -16.68
CA SER A 3 -13.77 -2.50 -17.11
C SER A 3 -13.18 -1.20 -16.55
N SER A 4 -12.71 -1.17 -15.30
CA SER A 4 -12.18 0.06 -14.66
C SER A 4 -10.93 0.61 -15.37
N ARG A 5 -10.01 -0.26 -15.82
CA ARG A 5 -8.80 0.16 -16.57
C ARG A 5 -9.14 0.71 -17.97
N PHE A 6 -10.23 0.25 -18.58
CA PHE A 6 -10.67 0.72 -19.90
C PHE A 6 -11.31 2.11 -19.83
N TYR A 7 -12.09 2.39 -18.77
CA TYR A 7 -12.69 3.72 -18.56
C TYR A 7 -11.65 4.80 -18.21
N VAL A 8 -10.63 4.48 -17.41
CA VAL A 8 -9.56 5.42 -17.05
C VAL A 8 -8.71 5.82 -18.27
N PHE A 9 -8.49 4.89 -19.20
CA PHE A 9 -7.71 5.14 -20.42
C PHE A 9 -8.50 5.94 -21.48
N VAL A 10 -9.80 5.67 -21.63
CA VAL A 10 -10.66 6.42 -22.58
C VAL A 10 -10.92 7.86 -22.09
N LEU A 11 -11.06 8.09 -20.77
CA LEU A 11 -11.22 9.44 -20.23
C LEU A 11 -9.95 10.30 -20.33
N SER A 12 -8.75 9.68 -20.31
CA SER A 12 -7.48 10.43 -20.41
C SER A 12 -7.14 10.81 -21.85
N VAL A 13 -7.58 10.04 -22.85
CA VAL A 13 -7.41 10.34 -24.29
C VAL A 13 -8.32 11.47 -24.77
N LEU A 14 -9.53 11.64 -24.20
CA LEU A 14 -10.45 12.72 -24.58
C LEU A 14 -9.95 14.14 -24.23
N LEU A 15 -8.93 14.26 -23.36
CA LEU A 15 -8.29 15.53 -23.00
C LEU A 15 -6.98 15.83 -23.77
N LEU A 16 -6.49 14.91 -24.62
CA LEU A 16 -5.27 15.09 -25.40
C LEU A 16 -5.45 15.94 -26.67
N GLY A 17 -6.67 16.16 -27.14
CA GLY A 17 -6.95 16.82 -28.44
C GLY A 17 -6.78 18.35 -28.49
N GLY A 18 -6.14 18.99 -27.51
CA GLY A 18 -6.18 20.46 -27.37
C GLY A 18 -4.85 21.18 -27.18
N LEU A 19 -3.70 20.50 -27.32
CA LEU A 19 -2.38 21.15 -27.30
C LEU A 19 -1.85 21.33 -28.73
N THR A 20 -2.27 22.40 -29.39
CA THR A 20 -1.48 23.00 -30.48
C THR A 20 -1.40 24.50 -30.21
N VAL A 21 -0.23 24.95 -29.76
CA VAL A 21 0.11 26.38 -29.70
C VAL A 21 0.76 26.71 -31.04
N ALA A 22 -0.02 27.29 -31.96
CA ALA A 22 0.53 27.96 -33.13
C ALA A 22 0.28 29.46 -32.94
N SER A 23 1.32 30.18 -32.51
CA SER A 23 1.36 31.64 -32.59
C SER A 23 1.58 32.03 -34.03
N SER A 24 0.53 32.46 -34.72
CA SER A 24 0.62 33.21 -35.97
C SER A 24 0.33 34.67 -35.65
N CYS A 25 1.37 35.49 -35.57
CA CYS A 25 1.22 36.93 -35.57
C CYS A 25 0.93 37.40 -37.00
N SER A 26 -0.28 37.87 -37.26
CA SER A 26 -0.52 38.82 -38.35
C SER A 26 -1.10 40.09 -37.75
N LYS A 27 -0.31 41.16 -37.74
CA LYS A 27 -0.84 42.52 -37.67
C LYS A 27 -1.74 42.73 -38.88
N ASN A 28 -2.93 43.26 -38.67
CA ASN A 28 -3.56 44.25 -39.54
C ASN A 28 -4.73 44.88 -38.79
N ASP A 29 -4.70 46.21 -38.72
CA ASP A 29 -5.81 47.06 -38.35
C ASP A 29 -6.93 46.88 -39.39
N ASP A 30 -8.17 46.71 -38.93
CA ASP A 30 -9.37 47.29 -39.55
C ASP A 30 -10.61 46.86 -38.75
N SER A 31 -11.53 47.80 -38.58
CA SER A 31 -12.77 47.70 -37.81
C SER A 31 -13.68 46.57 -38.31
N ALA A 32 -13.50 45.37 -37.75
CA ALA A 32 -14.47 44.29 -37.85
C ALA A 32 -15.69 44.62 -36.95
N PRO A 33 -16.93 44.32 -37.39
CA PRO A 33 -18.09 44.41 -36.50
C PRO A 33 -17.83 43.53 -35.28
N ALA A 34 -18.29 43.93 -34.09
CA ALA A 34 -18.14 43.15 -32.86
C ALA A 34 -18.66 41.72 -33.08
N GLY A 35 -17.75 40.81 -33.45
CA GLY A 35 -18.08 39.43 -33.73
C GLY A 35 -18.64 38.80 -32.45
N ASN A 36 -19.72 38.03 -32.58
CA ASN A 36 -20.30 37.30 -31.46
C ASN A 36 -19.19 36.59 -30.66
N VAL A 37 -19.26 36.71 -29.33
CA VAL A 37 -18.33 36.05 -28.42
C VAL A 37 -18.37 34.54 -28.64
N ASP A 38 -17.24 33.93 -29.00
CA ASP A 38 -17.13 32.49 -29.23
C ASP A 38 -16.92 31.75 -27.90
N LYS A 39 -17.95 30.98 -27.50
CA LYS A 39 -17.98 30.17 -26.28
C LYS A 39 -17.87 28.67 -26.54
N SER A 40 -17.59 28.26 -27.79
CA SER A 40 -17.57 26.84 -28.21
C SER A 40 -16.57 26.01 -27.39
N LYS A 41 -15.33 26.48 -27.27
CA LYS A 41 -14.26 25.81 -26.51
C LYS A 41 -14.56 25.70 -25.02
N LEU A 42 -15.13 26.75 -24.42
CA LEU A 42 -15.54 26.75 -23.02
C LEU A 42 -16.67 25.74 -22.79
N THR A 43 -17.66 25.74 -23.69
CA THR A 43 -18.79 24.81 -23.65
C THR A 43 -18.32 23.35 -23.73
N ALA A 44 -17.49 23.02 -24.72
CA ALA A 44 -16.94 21.67 -24.87
C ALA A 44 -16.13 21.22 -23.64
N LEU A 45 -15.37 22.13 -23.02
CA LEU A 45 -14.62 21.80 -21.81
C LEU A 45 -15.54 21.59 -20.60
N ILE A 46 -16.60 22.38 -20.44
CA ILE A 46 -17.60 22.19 -19.38
C ILE A 46 -18.27 20.83 -19.54
N ASP A 47 -18.71 20.49 -20.75
CA ASP A 47 -19.48 19.27 -21.00
C ASP A 47 -18.62 18.03 -20.70
N SER A 48 -17.39 17.99 -21.23
CA SER A 48 -16.44 16.89 -20.96
C SER A 48 -16.08 16.79 -19.47
N THR A 49 -15.86 17.92 -18.79
CA THR A 49 -15.50 17.94 -17.37
C THR A 49 -16.67 17.52 -16.47
N THR A 50 -17.91 17.86 -16.84
CA THR A 50 -19.12 17.44 -16.11
C THR A 50 -19.27 15.93 -16.11
N ILE A 51 -18.96 15.27 -17.23
CA ILE A 51 -18.95 13.81 -17.33
C ILE A 51 -17.93 13.21 -16.35
N VAL A 52 -16.69 13.73 -16.34
CA VAL A 52 -15.64 13.26 -15.42
C VAL A 52 -16.05 13.49 -13.97
N TYR A 53 -16.57 14.68 -13.65
CA TYR A 53 -17.01 15.05 -12.31
C TYR A 53 -18.12 14.12 -11.79
N ASN A 54 -19.11 13.80 -12.62
CA ASN A 54 -20.23 12.93 -12.22
C ASN A 54 -19.77 11.48 -11.99
N ALA A 55 -18.82 10.98 -12.78
CA ALA A 55 -18.28 9.63 -12.64
C ALA A 55 -17.27 9.50 -11.48
N ALA A 56 -16.64 10.60 -11.06
CA ALA A 56 -15.61 10.58 -10.04
C ALA A 56 -16.17 10.22 -8.66
N VAL A 57 -15.43 9.37 -7.94
CA VAL A 57 -15.68 8.99 -6.55
C VAL A 57 -14.56 9.55 -5.70
N GLU A 58 -14.91 10.18 -4.57
CA GLU A 58 -13.94 10.61 -3.58
C GLU A 58 -13.71 9.52 -2.53
N GLY A 59 -12.51 9.52 -1.95
CA GLY A 59 -12.16 8.68 -0.82
C GLY A 59 -10.65 8.52 -0.74
N ASN A 60 -10.19 7.75 0.24
CA ASN A 60 -8.75 7.61 0.51
C ASN A 60 -8.11 6.45 -0.26
N LYS A 61 -8.90 5.63 -0.96
CA LYS A 61 -8.39 4.42 -1.65
C LYS A 61 -7.83 4.75 -3.05
N PRO A 62 -6.81 4.01 -3.52
CA PRO A 62 -6.32 4.16 -4.88
C PRO A 62 -7.41 3.95 -5.93
N GLY A 63 -7.42 4.81 -6.94
CA GLY A 63 -8.48 4.91 -7.94
C GLY A 63 -9.61 5.90 -7.59
N ASN A 64 -9.71 6.34 -6.33
CA ASN A 64 -10.57 7.46 -5.95
C ASN A 64 -9.79 8.79 -6.03
N TYR A 65 -10.53 9.89 -6.08
CA TYR A 65 -9.98 11.23 -5.90
C TYR A 65 -9.92 11.58 -4.42
N ALA A 66 -8.88 12.32 -4.01
CA ALA A 66 -8.75 12.78 -2.64
C ALA A 66 -10.00 13.57 -2.19
N PRO A 67 -10.48 13.39 -0.94
CA PRO A 67 -11.63 14.13 -0.42
C PRO A 67 -11.49 15.65 -0.62
N GLY A 68 -12.55 16.29 -1.13
CA GLY A 68 -12.59 17.73 -1.43
C GLY A 68 -12.16 18.11 -2.85
N ALA A 69 -11.54 17.20 -3.61
CA ALA A 69 -11.17 17.44 -5.01
C ALA A 69 -12.40 17.77 -5.89
N LYS A 70 -13.52 17.06 -5.70
CA LYS A 70 -14.77 17.31 -6.41
C LYS A 70 -15.33 18.68 -6.06
N ALA A 71 -15.30 19.07 -4.79
CA ALA A 71 -15.78 20.40 -4.39
C ALA A 71 -15.01 21.52 -5.10
N ALA A 72 -13.67 21.43 -5.16
CA ALA A 72 -12.85 22.39 -5.87
C ALA A 72 -13.14 22.43 -7.39
N LEU A 73 -13.31 21.26 -8.03
CA LEU A 73 -13.66 21.19 -9.45
C LEU A 73 -15.07 21.75 -9.73
N LYS A 74 -16.03 21.49 -8.83
CA LYS A 74 -17.40 21.99 -8.92
C LYS A 74 -17.44 23.52 -8.91
N THR A 75 -16.68 24.16 -8.03
CA THR A 75 -16.56 25.63 -8.00
C THR A 75 -16.09 26.19 -9.34
N ALA A 76 -15.07 25.56 -9.95
CA ALA A 76 -14.57 25.99 -11.26
C ALA A 76 -15.60 25.76 -12.39
N LEU A 77 -16.35 24.64 -12.34
CA LEU A 77 -17.44 24.36 -13.28
C LEU A 77 -18.58 25.37 -13.16
N ASP A 78 -18.95 25.76 -11.94
CA ASP A 78 -20.02 26.72 -11.71
C ASP A 78 -19.64 28.10 -12.25
N LEU A 79 -18.40 28.56 -12.00
CA LEU A 79 -17.88 29.80 -12.56
C LEU A 79 -17.81 29.77 -14.10
N ALA A 80 -17.38 28.64 -14.68
CA ALA A 80 -17.34 28.48 -16.13
C ALA A 80 -18.75 28.51 -16.75
N ASN A 81 -19.73 27.89 -16.10
CA ASN A 81 -21.13 27.92 -16.53
C ASN A 81 -21.74 29.32 -16.43
N ALA A 82 -21.42 30.09 -15.39
CA ALA A 82 -21.85 31.48 -15.28
C ALA A 82 -21.35 32.31 -16.48
N VAL A 83 -20.07 32.18 -16.84
CA VAL A 83 -19.50 32.86 -18.01
C VAL A 83 -20.08 32.35 -19.32
N LYS A 84 -20.39 31.05 -19.43
CA LYS A 84 -21.05 30.46 -20.61
C LYS A 84 -22.45 31.07 -20.83
N ASN A 85 -23.24 31.18 -19.77
CA ASN A 85 -24.67 31.52 -19.87
C ASN A 85 -24.97 33.03 -19.89
N ASP A 86 -24.05 33.88 -19.42
CA ASP A 86 -24.24 35.32 -19.42
C ASP A 86 -23.67 35.97 -20.70
N ALA A 87 -24.54 36.63 -21.46
CA ALA A 87 -24.19 37.30 -22.72
C ALA A 87 -23.37 38.59 -22.54
N SER A 88 -23.27 39.14 -21.32
CA SER A 88 -22.52 40.37 -21.03
C SER A 88 -21.00 40.18 -21.03
N TYR A 89 -20.51 38.94 -20.90
CA TYR A 89 -19.08 38.66 -20.89
C TYR A 89 -18.45 38.75 -22.28
N ASN A 90 -17.32 39.47 -22.38
CA ASN A 90 -16.51 39.57 -23.58
C ASN A 90 -15.60 38.33 -23.79
N GLN A 91 -14.93 38.26 -24.95
CA GLN A 91 -14.06 37.14 -25.31
C GLN A 91 -12.89 36.93 -24.33
N TYR A 92 -12.36 38.01 -23.75
CA TYR A 92 -11.29 37.93 -22.77
C TYR A 92 -11.75 37.17 -21.51
N ALA A 93 -12.94 37.50 -20.98
CA ALA A 93 -13.53 36.81 -19.84
C ALA A 93 -13.78 35.31 -20.13
N VAL A 94 -14.25 34.97 -21.33
CA VAL A 94 -14.43 33.58 -21.77
C VAL A 94 -13.09 32.83 -21.80
N ASN A 95 -12.04 33.45 -22.32
CA ASN A 95 -10.69 32.86 -22.36
C ASN A 95 -10.12 32.64 -20.96
N VAL A 96 -10.36 33.58 -20.03
CA VAL A 96 -9.96 33.45 -18.61
C VAL A 96 -10.72 32.31 -17.94
N ALA A 97 -12.04 32.21 -18.13
CA ALA A 97 -12.84 31.11 -17.59
C ALA A 97 -12.37 29.74 -18.10
N LEU A 98 -12.05 29.65 -19.39
CA LEU A 98 -11.48 28.45 -20.02
C LEU A 98 -10.14 28.07 -19.38
N ALA A 99 -9.23 29.04 -19.18
CA ALA A 99 -7.94 28.80 -18.54
C ALA A 99 -8.08 28.37 -17.07
N ASN A 100 -9.01 28.98 -16.33
CA ASN A 100 -9.31 28.62 -14.94
C ASN A 100 -9.83 27.20 -14.83
N LEU A 101 -10.79 26.82 -15.67
CA LEU A 101 -11.33 25.46 -15.67
C LEU A 101 -10.25 24.43 -16.02
N ARG A 102 -9.35 24.71 -16.98
CA ARG A 102 -8.20 23.84 -17.29
C ARG A 102 -7.27 23.63 -16.10
N ARG A 103 -6.98 24.69 -15.32
CA ARG A 103 -6.16 24.58 -14.11
C ARG A 103 -6.85 23.73 -13.04
N ALA A 104 -8.15 23.91 -12.84
CA ALA A 104 -8.93 23.10 -11.91
C ALA A 104 -8.96 21.62 -12.32
N ILE A 105 -9.12 21.33 -13.62
CA ILE A 105 -9.04 19.96 -14.14
C ILE A 105 -7.66 19.35 -13.89
N ALA A 106 -6.58 20.11 -14.11
CA ALA A 106 -5.22 19.62 -13.84
C ALA A 106 -5.03 19.28 -12.36
N ALA A 107 -5.47 20.15 -11.45
CA ALA A 107 -5.43 19.91 -10.01
C ALA A 107 -6.28 18.69 -9.62
N PHE A 108 -7.49 18.58 -10.18
CA PHE A 108 -8.37 17.44 -9.95
C PHE A 108 -7.73 16.12 -10.41
N ARG A 109 -7.09 16.10 -11.58
CA ARG A 109 -6.36 14.91 -12.07
C ARG A 109 -5.21 14.52 -11.15
N SER A 110 -4.48 15.49 -10.61
CA SER A 110 -3.40 15.24 -9.65
C SER A 110 -3.90 14.76 -8.28
N ALA A 111 -5.19 14.95 -7.98
CA ALA A 111 -5.81 14.44 -6.77
C ALA A 111 -6.24 12.97 -6.89
N LEU A 112 -6.03 12.31 -8.04
CA LEU A 112 -6.27 10.88 -8.18
C LEU A 112 -5.24 10.10 -7.35
N ILE A 113 -5.73 9.33 -6.39
CA ILE A 113 -4.89 8.52 -5.51
C ILE A 113 -4.35 7.33 -6.30
N GLN A 114 -3.03 7.19 -6.33
CA GLN A 114 -2.35 6.09 -7.01
C GLN A 114 -1.85 5.06 -6.00
N GLU A 115 -1.83 3.79 -6.42
CA GLU A 115 -1.15 2.74 -5.67
C GLU A 115 0.35 3.04 -5.64
N VAL A 116 0.95 2.93 -4.46
CA VAL A 116 2.37 3.23 -4.25
C VAL A 116 3.22 2.11 -4.84
N SER A 117 4.10 2.45 -5.78
CA SER A 117 5.12 1.57 -6.34
C SER A 117 4.62 0.22 -6.91
N VAL A 118 3.52 0.24 -7.66
CA VAL A 118 2.85 -0.97 -8.21
C VAL A 118 3.81 -1.95 -8.89
N ALA A 119 4.78 -1.46 -9.68
CA ALA A 119 5.72 -2.33 -10.40
C ALA A 119 6.63 -3.16 -9.48
N ASN A 120 6.76 -2.76 -8.21
CA ASN A 120 7.59 -3.42 -7.22
C ASN A 120 6.79 -4.22 -6.19
N LEU A 121 5.46 -4.22 -6.31
CA LEU A 121 4.58 -4.90 -5.36
C LEU A 121 4.63 -6.41 -5.64
N VAL A 122 5.18 -7.16 -4.69
CA VAL A 122 5.28 -8.62 -4.73
C VAL A 122 3.95 -9.24 -4.33
N ALA A 123 3.34 -8.72 -3.28
CA ALA A 123 2.05 -9.18 -2.79
C ALA A 123 1.33 -8.05 -2.04
N GLN A 124 0.00 -8.08 -2.06
CA GLN A 124 -0.86 -7.20 -1.27
C GLN A 124 -2.03 -8.01 -0.71
N TRP A 125 -2.04 -8.22 0.60
CA TRP A 125 -3.15 -8.88 1.28
C TRP A 125 -4.02 -7.82 1.95
N LYS A 126 -5.12 -7.47 1.27
CA LYS A 126 -6.08 -6.45 1.74
C LYS A 126 -7.02 -6.94 2.84
N PHE A 127 -7.07 -8.26 3.05
CA PHE A 127 -7.98 -8.91 3.99
C PHE A 127 -9.47 -8.54 3.88
N SER A 128 -9.87 -8.12 2.67
CA SER A 128 -11.26 -7.86 2.31
C SER A 128 -12.02 -9.15 2.05
N GLY A 129 -12.45 -9.79 3.13
CA GLY A 129 -13.24 -11.02 3.14
C GLY A 129 -12.46 -12.30 2.82
N ASN A 130 -11.15 -12.22 2.54
CA ASN A 130 -10.31 -13.38 2.25
C ASN A 130 -8.81 -13.04 2.39
N ALA A 131 -7.97 -14.07 2.40
CA ALA A 131 -6.51 -13.96 2.46
C ALA A 131 -5.84 -13.97 1.07
N ASN A 132 -6.54 -13.60 -0.01
CA ASN A 132 -5.97 -13.62 -1.35
C ASN A 132 -5.04 -12.42 -1.58
N ASP A 133 -4.05 -12.63 -2.45
CA ASP A 133 -3.19 -11.57 -2.95
C ASP A 133 -3.96 -10.76 -4.00
N ALA A 134 -4.09 -9.45 -3.77
CA ALA A 134 -4.77 -8.53 -4.66
C ALA A 134 -3.95 -8.16 -5.90
N THR A 135 -2.68 -8.56 -5.96
CA THR A 135 -1.83 -8.37 -7.13
C THR A 135 -2.04 -9.48 -8.17
N PRO A 136 -1.60 -9.29 -9.42
CA PRO A 136 -1.57 -10.36 -10.42
C PRO A 136 -0.61 -11.52 -10.10
N ASN A 137 0.22 -11.42 -9.05
CA ASN A 137 1.26 -12.42 -8.74
C ASN A 137 0.70 -13.68 -8.04
N GLY A 138 -0.52 -13.62 -7.51
CA GLY A 138 -1.25 -14.77 -6.98
C GLY A 138 -0.57 -15.43 -5.78
N ASN A 139 0.03 -14.66 -4.87
CA ASN A 139 0.59 -15.14 -3.61
C ASN A 139 -0.51 -15.31 -2.55
N ASN A 140 -1.55 -16.08 -2.87
CA ASN A 140 -2.72 -16.26 -2.00
C ASN A 140 -2.34 -16.97 -0.70
N GLY A 141 -2.92 -16.51 0.40
CA GLY A 141 -2.79 -17.13 1.71
C GLY A 141 -3.84 -18.22 1.94
N VAL A 142 -3.46 -19.21 2.74
CA VAL A 142 -4.32 -20.28 3.24
C VAL A 142 -4.39 -20.16 4.75
N LEU A 143 -5.61 -20.10 5.30
CA LEU A 143 -5.82 -20.04 6.74
C LEU A 143 -5.41 -21.37 7.39
N LYS A 144 -4.65 -21.32 8.49
CA LYS A 144 -4.14 -22.50 9.19
C LYS A 144 -4.31 -22.36 10.70
N SER A 145 -4.56 -23.47 11.37
CA SER A 145 -4.31 -23.60 12.80
C SER A 145 -2.83 -23.88 13.04
N GLY A 146 -2.29 -23.34 14.13
CA GLY A 146 -0.86 -23.41 14.39
C GLY A 146 -0.48 -23.99 15.74
N PRO A 147 0.83 -24.16 15.97
CA PRO A 147 1.36 -24.79 17.16
C PRO A 147 1.14 -23.96 18.42
N ILE A 148 0.82 -24.64 19.52
CA ILE A 148 0.65 -24.07 20.86
C ILE A 148 1.35 -24.93 21.93
N GLY A 149 1.39 -24.43 23.16
CA GLY A 149 1.91 -25.15 24.32
C GLY A 149 3.43 -25.02 24.48
N PRO A 150 3.95 -25.30 25.69
CA PRO A 150 5.38 -25.18 26.01
C PRO A 150 6.19 -26.40 25.50
N GLY A 151 7.50 -26.29 25.55
CA GLY A 151 8.42 -27.40 25.29
C GLY A 151 8.73 -27.61 23.80
N THR A 152 9.10 -28.84 23.42
CA THR A 152 9.50 -29.22 22.06
C THR A 152 8.44 -29.99 21.29
N ALA A 153 7.34 -30.38 21.93
CA ALA A 153 6.23 -31.09 21.32
C ALA A 153 4.99 -30.19 21.29
N PRO A 154 4.82 -29.36 20.24
CA PRO A 154 3.68 -28.46 20.17
C PRO A 154 2.36 -29.23 20.03
N GLY A 155 1.31 -28.75 20.71
CA GLY A 155 -0.07 -29.09 20.38
C GLY A 155 -0.58 -28.23 19.21
N ASP A 156 -1.79 -28.52 18.72
CA ASP A 156 -2.48 -27.69 17.72
C ASP A 156 -3.51 -26.79 18.41
N GLY A 157 -3.52 -25.50 18.06
CA GLY A 157 -4.50 -24.55 18.57
C GLY A 157 -5.92 -24.77 18.05
N GLY A 158 -6.10 -25.49 16.95
CA GLY A 158 -7.43 -25.87 16.45
C GLY A 158 -8.32 -24.71 15.97
N THR A 159 -7.80 -23.48 15.91
CA THR A 159 -8.51 -22.30 15.42
C THR A 159 -7.88 -21.78 14.13
N LEU A 160 -8.68 -21.17 13.26
CA LEU A 160 -8.20 -20.44 12.09
C LEU A 160 -8.25 -18.93 12.38
N PRO A 161 -7.48 -18.08 11.66
CA PRO A 161 -7.68 -16.65 11.72
C PRO A 161 -9.12 -16.30 11.31
N THR A 162 -9.73 -15.35 12.01
CA THR A 162 -11.13 -14.97 11.79
C THR A 162 -11.24 -13.56 11.23
N LEU A 163 -12.20 -13.34 10.34
CA LEU A 163 -12.47 -12.01 9.78
C LEU A 163 -13.12 -11.12 10.84
N VAL A 164 -12.59 -9.91 11.00
CA VAL A 164 -13.05 -8.91 11.98
C VAL A 164 -13.17 -7.54 11.32
N ALA A 165 -13.65 -6.55 12.08
CA ALA A 165 -13.65 -5.17 11.61
C ALA A 165 -12.22 -4.61 11.51
N ASP A 166 -11.94 -3.83 10.47
CA ASP A 166 -10.69 -3.09 10.35
C ASP A 166 -10.62 -1.88 11.31
N ARG A 167 -9.55 -1.09 11.18
CA ARG A 167 -9.35 0.17 11.91
C ARG A 167 -10.42 1.24 11.65
N LEU A 168 -11.17 1.12 10.56
CA LEU A 168 -12.25 2.03 10.16
C LEU A 168 -13.63 1.49 10.56
N GLY A 169 -13.68 0.38 11.31
CA GLY A 169 -14.91 -0.26 11.75
C GLY A 169 -15.65 -1.05 10.66
N GLN A 170 -15.01 -1.28 9.51
CA GLN A 170 -15.62 -2.01 8.40
C GLN A 170 -15.51 -3.51 8.62
N ALA A 171 -16.64 -4.20 8.75
CA ALA A 171 -16.68 -5.63 9.05
C ALA A 171 -16.02 -6.48 7.95
N GLY A 172 -15.27 -7.50 8.36
CA GLY A 172 -14.63 -8.47 7.48
C GLY A 172 -13.51 -7.90 6.62
N GLN A 173 -12.82 -6.88 7.11
CA GLN A 173 -11.72 -6.20 6.42
C GLN A 173 -10.37 -6.40 7.11
N ALA A 174 -10.30 -7.17 8.19
CA ALA A 174 -9.04 -7.55 8.85
C ALA A 174 -9.12 -9.00 9.34
N TYR A 175 -7.97 -9.60 9.67
CA TYR A 175 -7.92 -10.90 10.35
C TYR A 175 -7.47 -10.77 11.80
N GLU A 176 -8.15 -11.48 12.68
CA GLU A 176 -7.73 -11.72 14.06
C GLU A 176 -7.07 -13.09 14.20
N PHE A 177 -5.94 -13.11 14.92
CA PHE A 177 -5.07 -14.25 15.13
C PHE A 177 -5.11 -14.63 16.61
N THR A 178 -5.58 -15.84 16.91
CA THR A 178 -5.67 -16.39 18.27
C THR A 178 -5.19 -17.83 18.28
N ASN A 179 -4.70 -18.28 19.44
CA ASN A 179 -4.31 -19.67 19.69
C ASN A 179 -3.36 -20.26 18.62
N GLY A 180 -2.35 -19.50 18.19
CA GLY A 180 -1.36 -19.97 17.21
C GLY A 180 -1.83 -19.96 15.75
N ALA A 181 -3.09 -19.62 15.49
CA ALA A 181 -3.63 -19.51 14.14
C ALA A 181 -2.81 -18.54 13.27
N TYR A 182 -2.68 -18.85 11.99
CA TYR A 182 -1.84 -18.09 11.06
C TYR A 182 -2.32 -18.23 9.62
N ILE A 183 -1.73 -17.46 8.72
CA ILE A 183 -1.95 -17.58 7.28
C ILE A 183 -0.65 -18.05 6.63
N GLU A 184 -0.75 -19.10 5.83
CA GLU A 184 0.36 -19.70 5.11
C GLU A 184 0.31 -19.30 3.64
N VAL A 185 1.41 -18.77 3.11
CA VAL A 185 1.54 -18.38 1.71
C VAL A 185 2.57 -19.31 1.06
N PRO A 186 2.19 -20.12 0.06
CA PRO A 186 3.11 -21.02 -0.62
C PRO A 186 4.36 -20.29 -1.13
N TYR A 187 5.53 -20.91 -0.93
CA TYR A 187 6.80 -20.29 -1.31
C TYR A 187 6.85 -20.00 -2.82
N LYS A 188 7.29 -18.79 -3.15
CA LYS A 188 7.77 -18.42 -4.47
C LYS A 188 9.04 -17.58 -4.32
N ALA A 189 9.95 -17.68 -5.27
CA ALA A 189 11.21 -16.92 -5.24
C ALA A 189 11.00 -15.40 -5.12
N ALA A 190 9.91 -14.87 -5.69
CA ALA A 190 9.56 -13.45 -5.58
C ALA A 190 9.29 -12.98 -4.13
N LEU A 191 8.88 -13.88 -3.22
CA LEU A 191 8.73 -13.59 -1.79
C LEU A 191 10.08 -13.45 -1.07
N ASN A 192 11.20 -13.77 -1.73
CA ASN A 192 12.56 -13.60 -1.22
C ASN A 192 13.34 -12.61 -2.09
N PRO A 193 12.93 -11.34 -2.16
CA PRO A 193 13.60 -10.35 -3.01
C PRO A 193 15.00 -9.99 -2.46
N GLN A 194 15.78 -9.25 -3.25
CA GLN A 194 17.14 -8.79 -2.88
C GLN A 194 17.14 -7.46 -2.10
N ALA A 195 16.03 -6.74 -2.13
CA ALA A 195 15.69 -5.62 -1.27
C ALA A 195 14.19 -5.72 -0.95
N MET A 196 13.75 -5.18 0.17
CA MET A 196 12.34 -5.28 0.55
C MET A 196 11.81 -4.11 1.36
N THR A 197 10.49 -3.96 1.30
CA THR A 197 9.71 -3.21 2.27
C THR A 197 8.49 -4.05 2.64
N ILE A 198 8.27 -4.23 3.93
CA ILE A 198 7.06 -4.85 4.49
C ILE A 198 6.30 -3.75 5.22
N SER A 199 5.07 -3.47 4.81
CA SER A 199 4.17 -2.49 5.41
C SER A 199 2.86 -3.18 5.76
N LEU A 200 2.32 -2.91 6.95
CA LEU A 200 1.06 -3.47 7.42
C LEU A 200 0.47 -2.64 8.55
N TRP A 201 -0.82 -2.82 8.80
CA TRP A 201 -1.47 -2.41 10.03
C TRP A 201 -1.55 -3.58 11.00
N CYS A 202 -1.26 -3.32 12.28
CA CYS A 202 -1.48 -4.32 13.33
C CYS A 202 -2.05 -3.69 14.60
N LYS A 203 -2.78 -4.51 15.36
CA LYS A 203 -3.28 -4.21 16.69
C LYS A 203 -2.99 -5.42 17.57
N ARG A 204 -1.93 -5.36 18.38
CA ARG A 204 -1.57 -6.43 19.32
C ARG A 204 -2.46 -6.40 20.56
N PHE A 205 -2.74 -7.57 21.14
CA PHE A 205 -3.58 -7.70 22.33
C PHE A 205 -2.81 -7.91 23.63
N ASP A 206 -1.51 -8.16 23.56
CA ASP A 206 -0.68 -8.40 24.73
C ASP A 206 0.72 -7.75 24.63
N ASN A 207 1.49 -7.92 25.71
CA ASN A 207 2.87 -7.44 25.85
C ASN A 207 3.94 -8.49 25.57
N ASN A 208 3.58 -9.61 24.96
CA ASN A 208 4.53 -10.69 24.73
C ASN A 208 5.58 -10.29 23.68
N SER A 209 6.81 -10.76 23.87
CA SER A 209 7.80 -10.80 22.79
C SER A 209 7.38 -11.83 21.74
N ASP A 210 8.13 -11.88 20.64
CA ASP A 210 7.96 -12.94 19.63
C ASP A 210 6.56 -12.95 18.99
N ASN A 211 6.02 -11.75 18.79
CA ASN A 211 4.77 -11.51 18.09
C ASN A 211 5.04 -11.42 16.57
N TYR A 212 5.10 -12.58 15.89
CA TYR A 212 5.48 -12.68 14.47
C TYR A 212 4.42 -12.12 13.53
N LEU A 213 4.71 -11.00 12.88
CA LEU A 213 3.80 -10.39 11.90
C LEU A 213 3.91 -11.09 10.55
N VAL A 214 5.13 -11.18 10.01
CA VAL A 214 5.45 -11.84 8.74
C VAL A 214 6.80 -12.55 8.87
N SER A 215 6.91 -13.81 8.46
CA SER A 215 8.18 -14.53 8.44
C SER A 215 8.33 -15.41 7.22
N LEU A 216 9.52 -15.39 6.63
CA LEU A 216 9.98 -16.37 5.67
C LEU A 216 11.20 -17.09 6.25
N ASN A 217 11.07 -18.38 6.52
CA ASN A 217 12.17 -19.26 6.96
C ASN A 217 13.06 -18.68 8.08
N ARG A 218 12.43 -18.12 9.14
CA ARG A 218 13.10 -17.62 10.36
C ARG A 218 14.31 -16.71 10.06
N TRP A 219 15.38 -16.85 10.84
CA TRP A 219 16.62 -16.08 10.75
C TRP A 219 17.55 -16.52 9.61
N GLN A 220 17.17 -17.49 8.77
CA GLN A 220 17.93 -17.83 7.55
C GLN A 220 17.38 -17.13 6.29
N SER A 221 16.30 -16.34 6.43
CA SER A 221 15.85 -15.39 5.42
C SER A 221 15.41 -14.10 6.11
N TYR A 222 14.12 -13.92 6.43
CA TYR A 222 13.69 -12.74 7.17
C TYR A 222 12.48 -12.98 8.07
N LYS A 223 12.38 -12.16 9.10
CA LYS A 223 11.20 -12.11 9.98
C LYS A 223 10.98 -10.69 10.47
N PHE A 224 9.74 -10.23 10.32
CA PHE A 224 9.24 -8.99 10.88
C PHE A 224 8.27 -9.32 12.01
N GLN A 225 8.62 -8.90 13.22
CA GLN A 225 7.91 -9.25 14.44
C GLN A 225 7.83 -8.04 15.38
N LEU A 226 7.04 -8.16 16.44
CA LEU A 226 7.13 -7.27 17.59
C LEU A 226 7.91 -7.98 18.72
N GLN A 227 8.85 -7.27 19.34
CA GLN A 227 9.56 -7.72 20.54
C GLN A 227 9.11 -6.96 21.79
N GLY A 228 9.86 -7.05 22.89
CA GLY A 228 9.56 -6.44 24.18
C GLY A 228 9.05 -5.00 24.06
N ALA A 229 8.04 -4.66 24.87
CA ALA A 229 7.28 -3.40 24.81
C ALA A 229 6.53 -3.12 23.49
N GLY A 230 6.45 -4.10 22.57
CA GLY A 230 5.77 -3.95 21.27
C GLY A 230 6.62 -3.26 20.21
N LYS A 231 7.96 -3.30 20.32
CA LYS A 231 8.85 -2.70 19.33
C LYS A 231 8.86 -3.50 18.02
N PRO A 232 8.62 -2.89 16.86
CA PRO A 232 8.90 -3.53 15.58
C PRO A 232 10.37 -3.96 15.51
N TYR A 233 10.57 -5.18 15.00
CA TYR A 233 11.86 -5.85 14.99
C TYR A 233 11.99 -6.63 13.69
N LEU A 234 13.10 -6.40 12.98
CA LEU A 234 13.41 -7.06 11.72
C LEU A 234 14.69 -7.87 11.88
N THR A 235 14.60 -9.17 11.60
CA THR A 235 15.76 -10.00 11.31
C THR A 235 15.91 -10.16 9.81
N ILE A 236 17.14 -10.00 9.34
CA ILE A 236 17.51 -10.22 7.94
C ILE A 236 18.79 -11.04 7.85
N ALA A 237 18.75 -12.09 7.05
CA ALA A 237 19.92 -12.84 6.62
C ALA A 237 20.44 -12.23 5.32
N THR A 238 21.67 -11.75 5.33
CA THR A 238 22.42 -11.33 4.15
C THR A 238 23.44 -12.41 3.81
N THR A 239 24.15 -12.24 2.70
CA THR A 239 25.33 -13.07 2.37
C THR A 239 26.48 -12.91 3.36
N SER A 240 26.47 -11.84 4.18
CA SER A 240 27.57 -11.46 5.07
C SER A 240 27.26 -11.71 6.55
N THR A 241 26.00 -11.54 6.96
CA THR A 241 25.60 -11.64 8.37
C THR A 241 24.13 -12.00 8.51
N ILE A 242 23.74 -12.39 9.72
CA ILE A 242 22.34 -12.38 10.16
C ILE A 242 22.22 -11.26 11.17
N ALA A 243 21.41 -10.26 10.86
CA ALA A 243 21.29 -9.06 11.67
C ALA A 243 19.88 -8.91 12.23
N ASP A 244 19.84 -8.44 13.46
CA ASP A 244 18.65 -8.20 14.26
C ASP A 244 18.59 -6.72 14.60
N LYS A 245 17.54 -6.02 14.18
CA LYS A 245 17.35 -4.58 14.41
C LYS A 245 15.94 -4.28 14.91
N ASP A 246 15.80 -3.28 15.76
CA ASP A 246 14.51 -2.83 16.28
C ASP A 246 14.21 -1.37 15.92
N ALA A 247 12.98 -0.92 16.14
CA ALA A 247 12.57 0.45 15.87
C ALA A 247 13.05 1.48 16.93
N ASP A 248 14.01 1.10 17.78
CA ASP A 248 14.54 1.92 18.87
C ASP A 248 13.46 2.38 19.87
N SER A 249 13.04 3.64 19.81
CA SER A 249 11.97 4.19 20.66
C SER A 249 10.56 3.98 20.09
N GLY A 250 10.43 3.54 18.83
CA GLY A 250 9.15 3.26 18.20
C GLY A 250 8.46 2.03 18.78
N ILE A 251 7.20 2.18 19.20
CA ILE A 251 6.40 1.09 19.78
C ILE A 251 5.03 0.97 19.10
N VAL A 252 4.49 -0.23 19.11
CA VAL A 252 3.06 -0.51 18.88
C VAL A 252 2.38 -0.59 20.24
N PRO A 253 1.43 0.28 20.61
CA PRO A 253 0.69 0.15 21.86
C PRO A 253 -0.26 -1.06 21.84
N VAL A 254 -0.56 -1.61 23.02
CA VAL A 254 -1.58 -2.67 23.14
C VAL A 254 -2.96 -2.11 22.80
N ASN A 255 -3.75 -2.86 22.05
CA ASN A 255 -5.11 -2.52 21.65
C ASN A 255 -5.24 -1.23 20.81
N VAL A 256 -4.18 -0.79 20.14
CA VAL A 256 -4.21 0.35 19.21
C VAL A 256 -3.74 -0.08 17.83
N TRP A 257 -4.57 0.18 16.81
CA TRP A 257 -4.17 0.02 15.41
C TRP A 257 -2.98 0.93 15.11
N THR A 258 -1.87 0.33 14.70
CA THR A 258 -0.63 1.03 14.37
C THR A 258 -0.14 0.55 13.01
N HIS A 259 0.16 1.49 12.13
CA HIS A 259 0.81 1.17 10.87
C HIS A 259 2.31 1.02 11.12
N VAL A 260 2.87 -0.13 10.78
CA VAL A 260 4.29 -0.42 10.94
C VAL A 260 4.91 -0.77 9.60
N THR A 261 6.12 -0.27 9.36
CA THR A 261 6.85 -0.58 8.14
C THR A 261 8.32 -0.81 8.46
N ALA A 262 8.90 -1.85 7.86
CA ALA A 262 10.33 -2.09 7.90
C ALA A 262 10.84 -2.28 6.46
N SER A 263 11.99 -1.71 6.15
CA SER A 263 12.63 -1.88 4.84
C SER A 263 14.11 -2.25 4.98
N TYR A 264 14.58 -2.97 3.97
CA TYR A 264 15.99 -3.30 3.80
C TYR A 264 16.40 -3.15 2.33
N VAL A 265 17.53 -2.49 2.13
CA VAL A 265 18.36 -2.57 0.93
C VAL A 265 19.80 -2.64 1.41
N ASP A 266 20.72 -3.18 0.61
CA ASP A 266 22.12 -3.35 1.01
C ASP A 266 22.68 -2.08 1.68
N GLY A 267 23.13 -2.23 2.93
CA GLY A 267 23.69 -1.16 3.74
C GLY A 267 22.67 -0.25 4.45
N THR A 268 21.36 -0.48 4.33
CA THR A 268 20.35 0.38 4.97
C THR A 268 19.11 -0.40 5.41
N THR A 269 18.81 -0.34 6.71
CA THR A 269 17.53 -0.79 7.29
C THR A 269 16.77 0.42 7.84
N LYS A 270 15.47 0.52 7.58
CA LYS A 270 14.62 1.58 8.15
C LYS A 270 13.37 1.03 8.81
N PHE A 271 12.91 1.71 9.85
CA PHE A 271 11.66 1.47 10.54
C PHE A 271 10.78 2.71 10.55
N TYR A 272 9.48 2.50 10.38
CA TYR A 272 8.47 3.55 10.40
C TYR A 272 7.28 3.16 11.27
N ILE A 273 6.72 4.14 11.97
CA ILE A 273 5.49 4.03 12.73
C ILE A 273 4.53 5.11 12.23
N ASN A 274 3.31 4.72 11.85
CA ASN A 274 2.27 5.65 11.37
C ASN A 274 2.78 6.58 10.26
N GLY A 275 3.55 6.01 9.33
CA GLY A 275 4.13 6.72 8.18
C GLY A 275 5.44 7.47 8.47
N ALA A 276 5.73 7.78 9.73
CA ALA A 276 6.91 8.53 10.12
C ALA A 276 8.13 7.63 10.31
N LEU A 277 9.29 8.04 9.80
CA LEU A 277 10.58 7.37 10.01
C LEU A 277 10.97 7.48 11.49
N VAL A 278 11.19 6.34 12.15
CA VAL A 278 11.62 6.30 13.56
C VAL A 278 13.07 5.86 13.73
N LYS A 279 13.60 5.06 12.79
CA LYS A 279 14.97 4.58 12.87
C LYS A 279 15.57 4.26 11.51
N THR A 280 16.86 4.57 11.37
CA THR A 280 17.72 4.13 10.27
C THR A 280 18.95 3.44 10.85
N TYR A 281 19.31 2.29 10.31
CA TYR A 281 20.59 1.60 10.53
C TYR A 281 21.37 1.52 9.23
N THR A 282 22.69 1.69 9.31
CA THR A 282 23.61 1.65 8.16
C THR A 282 24.72 0.60 8.29
N ASP A 283 24.58 -0.30 9.26
CA ASP A 283 25.59 -1.28 9.67
C ASP A 283 25.25 -2.72 9.25
N VAL A 284 24.17 -2.92 8.47
CA VAL A 284 23.80 -4.22 7.91
C VAL A 284 24.02 -4.23 6.41
N SER A 285 25.03 -4.98 5.96
CA SER A 285 25.46 -5.04 4.56
C SER A 285 25.34 -6.45 3.95
N GLY A 286 25.36 -6.48 2.63
CA GLY A 286 25.28 -7.66 1.78
C GLY A 286 23.89 -7.85 1.15
N PRO A 287 23.80 -8.42 -0.06
CA PRO A 287 22.53 -8.84 -0.63
C PRO A 287 21.75 -9.78 0.31
N LEU A 288 20.41 -9.73 0.27
CA LEU A 288 19.58 -10.67 1.03
C LEU A 288 19.86 -12.10 0.58
N LYS A 289 20.07 -12.98 1.56
CA LYS A 289 20.32 -14.40 1.32
C LYS A 289 19.10 -15.04 0.66
N THR A 290 19.34 -15.86 -0.35
CA THR A 290 18.31 -16.75 -0.89
C THR A 290 18.00 -17.83 0.15
N ALA A 291 16.71 -18.08 0.39
CA ALA A 291 16.26 -19.06 1.36
C ALA A 291 16.87 -20.42 1.02
N PRO A 292 17.56 -21.07 1.97
CA PRO A 292 18.28 -22.33 1.73
C PRO A 292 17.37 -23.49 1.28
N GLN A 293 16.08 -23.40 1.57
CA GLN A 293 15.06 -24.32 1.11
C GLN A 293 13.72 -23.58 0.99
N ALA A 294 12.82 -24.12 0.17
CA ALA A 294 11.46 -23.61 0.07
C ALA A 294 10.71 -23.86 1.38
N VAL A 295 10.33 -22.79 2.06
CA VAL A 295 9.43 -22.80 3.22
C VAL A 295 8.35 -21.76 2.97
N PRO A 296 7.06 -22.10 3.08
CA PRO A 296 5.98 -21.14 2.97
C PRO A 296 6.19 -19.92 3.88
N LEU A 297 5.84 -18.74 3.37
CA LEU A 297 5.81 -17.52 4.18
C LEU A 297 4.63 -17.62 5.15
N CYS A 298 4.82 -17.18 6.38
CA CYS A 298 3.80 -17.15 7.40
C CYS A 298 3.44 -15.70 7.76
N ILE A 299 2.16 -15.42 7.84
CA ILE A 299 1.61 -14.21 8.46
C ILE A 299 1.02 -14.64 9.80
N GLY A 300 1.48 -14.03 10.89
CA GLY A 300 1.05 -14.36 12.26
C GLY A 300 1.84 -15.48 12.96
N GLN A 301 2.84 -16.08 12.32
CA GLN A 301 3.60 -17.22 12.87
C GLN A 301 5.05 -17.23 12.37
N GLN A 302 5.94 -17.85 13.14
CA GLN A 302 7.36 -17.98 12.80
C GLN A 302 7.64 -18.98 11.67
N LEU A 303 6.95 -20.12 11.64
CA LEU A 303 7.07 -21.18 10.62
C LEU A 303 5.73 -21.87 10.39
N PRO A 304 5.55 -22.54 9.24
CA PRO A 304 4.41 -23.43 9.06
C PRO A 304 4.40 -24.52 10.13
N LYS A 305 3.21 -24.87 10.63
CA LYS A 305 3.03 -25.89 11.67
C LYS A 305 3.75 -27.20 11.33
N ASP A 306 3.61 -27.67 10.10
CA ASP A 306 4.16 -28.95 9.64
C ASP A 306 5.68 -28.90 9.41
N THR A 307 6.32 -27.73 9.54
CA THR A 307 7.77 -27.59 9.46
C THR A 307 8.46 -27.86 10.80
N TYR A 308 7.77 -27.62 11.92
CA TYR A 308 8.39 -27.77 13.24
C TYR A 308 8.87 -29.21 13.48
N ASN A 309 10.06 -29.33 14.05
CA ASN A 309 10.75 -30.59 14.35
C ASN A 309 11.05 -31.49 13.13
N SER A 310 10.88 -30.97 11.91
CA SER A 310 11.32 -31.64 10.68
C SER A 310 12.83 -31.54 10.49
N THR A 311 13.39 -32.42 9.66
CA THR A 311 14.80 -32.35 9.26
C THR A 311 14.99 -31.30 8.16
N PRO A 312 15.90 -30.31 8.33
CA PRO A 312 16.22 -29.38 7.26
C PRO A 312 16.85 -30.07 6.06
N THR A 313 16.46 -29.63 4.86
CA THR A 313 16.96 -30.14 3.58
C THR A 313 17.80 -29.11 2.82
N GLY A 314 17.83 -27.86 3.27
CA GLY A 314 18.58 -26.76 2.67
C GLY A 314 20.00 -26.56 3.22
N GLY A 315 20.56 -27.56 3.90
CA GLY A 315 21.90 -27.47 4.50
C GLY A 315 21.97 -26.63 5.79
N GLN A 316 20.83 -26.28 6.40
CA GLN A 316 20.82 -25.72 7.75
C GLN A 316 21.27 -26.76 8.79
N ALA A 317 21.74 -26.28 9.94
CA ALA A 317 22.15 -27.15 11.05
C ALA A 317 21.02 -28.07 11.53
N ALA A 318 21.39 -29.25 12.04
CA ALA A 318 20.45 -30.15 12.70
C ALA A 318 19.69 -29.43 13.82
N GLY A 319 18.38 -29.70 13.93
CA GLY A 319 17.53 -29.04 14.92
C GLY A 319 17.13 -27.59 14.57
N TYR A 320 17.47 -27.07 13.38
CA TYR A 320 17.07 -25.71 12.97
C TYR A 320 15.55 -25.47 13.05
N PHE A 321 14.74 -26.48 12.76
CA PHE A 321 13.28 -26.41 12.86
C PHE A 321 12.71 -26.82 14.21
N THR A 322 13.55 -26.99 15.24
CA THR A 322 13.07 -27.30 16.59
C THR A 322 12.06 -26.25 17.05
N TYR A 323 10.99 -26.74 17.66
CA TYR A 323 10.03 -25.93 18.40
C TYR A 323 10.57 -25.65 19.80
N TYR A 324 10.56 -24.37 20.22
CA TYR A 324 11.07 -23.95 21.53
C TYR A 324 9.97 -23.34 22.42
N GLY A 325 8.72 -23.39 21.97
CA GLY A 325 7.60 -22.70 22.60
C GLY A 325 6.86 -21.79 21.62
N PRO A 326 5.74 -21.20 22.08
CA PRO A 326 4.84 -20.44 21.23
C PRO A 326 5.48 -19.13 20.77
N ALA A 327 5.50 -18.91 19.46
CA ALA A 327 6.12 -17.75 18.82
C ALA A 327 5.22 -17.23 17.69
N TYR A 328 4.06 -16.69 18.05
CA TYR A 328 3.00 -16.29 17.13
C TYR A 328 2.35 -14.97 17.54
N PHE A 329 1.73 -14.31 16.58
CA PHE A 329 1.03 -13.05 16.82
C PHE A 329 -0.32 -13.26 17.51
N LYS A 330 -0.62 -12.40 18.48
CA LYS A 330 -1.92 -12.33 19.16
C LYS A 330 -2.52 -10.94 18.96
N GLY A 331 -3.50 -10.85 18.07
CA GLY A 331 -4.11 -9.57 17.72
C GLY A 331 -4.71 -9.57 16.33
N GLN A 332 -4.85 -8.37 15.76
CA GLN A 332 -5.43 -8.14 14.44
C GLN A 332 -4.38 -7.60 13.47
N ILE A 333 -4.40 -8.05 12.21
CA ILE A 333 -3.55 -7.56 11.12
C ILE A 333 -4.45 -7.16 9.94
N ASP A 334 -4.05 -6.11 9.24
CA ASP A 334 -4.70 -5.61 8.03
C ASP A 334 -3.69 -5.01 7.02
N GLU A 335 -4.08 -4.92 5.75
CA GLU A 335 -3.44 -4.13 4.68
C GLU A 335 -1.94 -4.41 4.51
N ILE A 336 -1.56 -5.69 4.43
CA ILE A 336 -0.15 -6.09 4.27
C ILE A 336 0.30 -5.84 2.83
N ARG A 337 1.46 -5.20 2.67
CA ARG A 337 2.18 -5.03 1.41
C ARG A 337 3.61 -5.54 1.54
N LEU A 338 4.04 -6.31 0.55
CA LEU A 338 5.44 -6.71 0.36
C LEU A 338 5.95 -6.14 -0.95
N TYR A 339 7.03 -5.37 -0.89
CA TYR A 339 7.71 -4.80 -2.04
C TYR A 339 9.07 -5.45 -2.25
N ASN A 340 9.54 -5.54 -3.50
CA ASN A 340 10.88 -6.01 -3.86
C ASN A 340 11.94 -4.90 -3.89
N ARG A 341 11.71 -3.80 -3.18
CA ARG A 341 12.65 -2.70 -2.99
C ARG A 341 12.45 -1.99 -1.65
N ALA A 342 13.42 -1.20 -1.25
CA ALA A 342 13.22 -0.19 -0.21
C ALA A 342 12.36 0.96 -0.75
N LEU A 343 11.26 1.26 -0.08
CA LEU A 343 10.45 2.45 -0.33
C LEU A 343 11.13 3.69 0.25
N THR A 344 10.87 4.84 -0.37
CA THR A 344 11.27 6.14 0.17
C THR A 344 10.37 6.56 1.33
N ASP A 345 10.83 7.52 2.14
CA ASP A 345 10.06 8.02 3.29
C ASP A 345 8.71 8.61 2.85
N ALA A 346 8.68 9.32 1.71
CA ALA A 346 7.44 9.88 1.14
C ALA A 346 6.47 8.78 0.67
N GLU A 347 6.98 7.67 0.14
CA GLU A 347 6.16 6.53 -0.29
C GLU A 347 5.52 5.82 0.90
N VAL A 348 6.27 5.59 1.98
CA VAL A 348 5.73 5.00 3.22
C VAL A 348 4.68 5.92 3.85
N GLN A 349 4.95 7.23 3.89
CA GLN A 349 3.97 8.22 4.37
C GLN A 349 2.70 8.24 3.51
N SER A 350 2.84 8.05 2.19
CA SER A 350 1.70 7.99 1.27
C SER A 350 0.83 6.77 1.55
N ILE A 351 1.43 5.58 1.75
CA ILE A 351 0.70 4.36 2.15
C ILE A 351 -0.12 4.62 3.41
N TYR A 352 0.52 5.13 4.47
CA TYR A 352 -0.18 5.45 5.72
C TYR A 352 -1.33 6.44 5.50
N THR A 353 -1.14 7.48 4.69
CA THR A 353 -2.16 8.52 4.48
C THR A 353 -3.38 8.00 3.72
N ILE A 354 -3.17 7.08 2.78
CA ILE A 354 -4.21 6.41 1.99
C ILE A 354 -5.05 5.48 2.87
N GLU A 355 -4.45 4.96 3.95
CA GLU A 355 -5.05 3.90 4.75
C GLU A 355 -5.59 4.32 6.11
N LYS A 356 -5.01 5.33 6.76
CA LYS A 356 -5.31 5.66 8.16
C LYS A 356 -6.76 6.02 8.48
#